data_AF-A0A1Z4NKJ3-F1
#
_entry.id   AF-A0A1Z4NKJ3-F1
#
_cell.length_a   1.000
_cell.length_b   1.000
_cell.length_c   1.000
_cell.angle_alpha   90.00
_cell.angle_beta   90.00
_cell.angle_gamma   90.00
#
_symmetry.space_group_name_H-M   'P 1'
#
loop_
_entity.id
_entity.type
_entity.pdbx_description
1 polymer ?
#
loop_
_entity_poly.entity_id
_entity_poly.type
_entity_poly.pdbx_seq_one_letter_code
_entity_poly.pdbx_strand_id
1 'polypeptide(L)'
;MVNKHKPMTGKADTHQRSSKIHSRDDSSGHLYSNPLIQNPMSFPIKASTRKIKSCYWPVSELPGLSSDELSLLENAGIQSTQELLQLTSTSANQIKLAQKLQIHLQHLSKWVALSDLARVQSVGTQYCGLILHAGITNCVHLANAPVSNLHKQVMRLYVSMMQRRDLCPGIDLVQQWTQQAQMLIMGEKGKSGN
;
A
#
# COMPACT_ATOMS: atom_id res chain seq x y z
N MET A 1 34.89 -45.04 -44.76
CA MET A 1 35.47 -46.11 -43.92
C MET A 1 34.46 -46.47 -42.86
N VAL A 2 34.29 -47.77 -42.56
CA VAL A 2 33.24 -48.29 -41.66
C VAL A 2 33.89 -48.87 -40.40
N ASN A 3 33.43 -48.45 -39.22
CA ASN A 3 33.50 -49.18 -37.94
C ASN A 3 32.39 -48.58 -37.06
N LYS A 4 31.28 -49.26 -36.75
CA LYS A 4 31.16 -50.41 -35.81
C LYS A 4 31.88 -50.15 -34.49
N HIS A 5 31.12 -49.94 -33.41
CA HIS A 5 30.94 -50.89 -32.31
C HIS A 5 29.71 -50.50 -31.45
N LYS A 6 29.07 -51.49 -30.81
CA LYS A 6 27.93 -51.36 -29.88
C LYS A 6 28.32 -52.06 -28.55
N PRO A 7 27.37 -52.30 -27.63
CA PRO A 7 27.28 -51.73 -26.27
C PRO A 7 27.99 -52.57 -25.18
N MET A 8 27.91 -52.14 -23.91
CA MET A 8 27.67 -52.97 -22.70
C MET A 8 27.59 -52.05 -21.46
N THR A 9 26.43 -51.93 -20.78
CA THR A 9 26.02 -52.69 -19.56
C THR A 9 26.99 -52.62 -18.37
N GLY A 10 26.55 -52.00 -17.27
CA GLY A 10 27.18 -52.10 -15.96
C GLY A 10 26.16 -51.79 -14.85
N LYS A 11 25.70 -52.83 -14.13
CA LYS A 11 25.03 -52.69 -12.83
C LYS A 11 26.09 -52.72 -11.73
N ALA A 12 25.87 -51.99 -10.64
CA ALA A 12 26.54 -52.25 -9.37
C ALA A 12 25.69 -51.78 -8.18
N ASP A 13 24.96 -52.71 -7.55
CA ASP A 13 24.62 -52.62 -6.13
C ASP A 13 25.90 -52.60 -5.28
N THR A 14 25.92 -51.89 -4.15
CA THR A 14 26.69 -52.32 -2.95
C THR A 14 26.21 -51.61 -1.67
N HIS A 15 25.93 -52.45 -0.68
CA HIS A 15 25.74 -52.24 0.76
C HIS A 15 26.27 -50.95 1.43
N GLN A 16 25.35 -50.24 2.10
CA GLN A 16 25.21 -50.28 3.57
C GLN A 16 26.48 -50.26 4.45
N ARG A 17 26.65 -49.18 5.23
CA ARG A 17 27.33 -49.27 6.54
C ARG A 17 26.87 -48.19 7.54
N SER A 18 26.30 -48.64 8.65
CA SER A 18 26.06 -47.81 9.85
C SER A 18 27.37 -47.45 10.53
N SER A 19 27.45 -46.25 11.11
CA SER A 19 28.44 -45.94 12.16
C SER A 19 27.82 -45.03 13.22
N LYS A 20 27.99 -45.43 14.48
CA LYS A 20 27.40 -44.84 15.69
C LYS A 20 28.52 -44.48 16.65
N ILE A 21 28.64 -43.20 17.00
CA ILE A 21 29.51 -42.66 18.08
C ILE A 21 28.65 -41.65 18.86
N HIS A 22 28.41 -41.75 20.18
CA HIS A 22 29.34 -41.62 21.32
C HIS A 22 30.14 -40.29 21.27
N SER A 23 30.21 -39.45 22.31
CA SER A 23 29.67 -39.50 23.69
C SER A 23 29.91 -38.14 24.42
N ARG A 24 29.44 -38.02 25.68
CA ARG A 24 29.88 -37.10 26.77
C ARG A 24 29.44 -35.63 26.80
N ASP A 25 28.46 -35.39 27.67
CA ASP A 25 28.18 -34.18 28.47
C ASP A 25 27.13 -34.56 29.57
N ASP A 26 27.20 -34.32 30.88
CA ASP A 26 28.27 -34.08 31.88
C ASP A 26 28.25 -32.74 32.66
N SER A 27 28.44 -32.85 33.99
CA SER A 27 28.74 -31.87 35.06
C SER A 27 28.03 -30.51 35.16
N SER A 28 27.08 -30.47 36.11
CA SER A 28 26.95 -29.46 37.19
C SER A 28 27.78 -28.17 37.15
N GLY A 29 27.12 -27.00 37.23
CA GLY A 29 27.81 -25.73 37.52
C GLY A 29 26.91 -24.51 37.70
N HIS A 30 26.91 -23.98 38.93
CA HIS A 30 26.57 -22.59 39.33
C HIS A 30 25.26 -21.93 38.85
N LEU A 31 24.40 -21.76 39.87
CA LEU A 31 23.78 -20.48 40.21
C LEU A 31 24.57 -19.26 39.69
N TYR A 32 23.96 -18.49 38.77
CA TYR A 32 24.28 -17.08 38.64
C TYR A 32 23.01 -16.26 38.84
N SER A 33 22.92 -15.61 40.00
CA SER A 33 21.89 -14.64 40.31
C SER A 33 21.96 -13.49 39.30
N ASN A 34 20.83 -13.15 38.67
CA ASN A 34 20.72 -11.90 37.93
C ASN A 34 19.50 -11.10 38.44
N PRO A 35 19.66 -10.34 39.54
CA PRO A 35 18.62 -9.46 40.05
C PRO A 35 18.57 -8.14 39.25
N LEU A 36 17.45 -7.41 39.38
CA LEU A 36 17.24 -6.05 38.86
C LEU A 36 17.14 -5.88 37.34
N ILE A 37 15.93 -6.11 36.80
CA ILE A 37 15.20 -5.00 36.15
C ILE A 37 13.77 -4.95 36.72
N GLN A 38 13.60 -4.20 37.81
CA GLN A 38 12.35 -3.54 38.13
C GLN A 38 12.39 -2.14 37.51
N ASN A 39 11.62 -1.89 36.45
CA ASN A 39 10.42 -1.04 36.56
C ASN A 39 9.65 -1.02 35.21
N PRO A 40 8.33 -0.78 35.21
CA PRO A 40 7.54 -0.86 33.99
C PRO A 40 7.48 0.48 33.25
N MET A 41 7.58 0.43 31.93
CA MET A 41 6.87 1.39 31.07
C MET A 41 6.11 0.63 29.99
N SER A 42 4.89 0.22 30.34
CA SER A 42 3.81 0.32 29.37
C SER A 42 3.72 1.79 29.01
N PHE A 43 4.31 2.17 27.87
CA PHE A 43 4.09 3.51 27.33
C PHE A 43 2.59 3.61 27.04
N PRO A 44 1.84 4.52 27.70
CA PRO A 44 0.58 4.91 27.12
C PRO A 44 0.97 5.54 25.78
N ILE A 45 0.64 4.86 24.68
CA ILE A 45 0.53 5.52 23.39
C ILE A 45 -0.57 6.55 23.63
N LYS A 46 -0.14 7.77 23.99
CA LYS A 46 -1.00 8.95 23.97
C LYS A 46 -1.33 9.16 22.51
N ALA A 47 -2.33 8.43 22.04
CA ALA A 47 -3.12 8.76 20.87
C ALA A 47 -3.75 10.11 21.17
N SER A 48 -2.94 11.17 21.00
CA SER A 48 -3.41 12.52 20.87
C SER A 48 -4.35 12.48 19.69
N THR A 49 -5.65 12.44 19.99
CA THR A 49 -6.76 12.35 19.04
C THR A 49 -6.91 13.70 18.33
N ARG A 50 -5.83 14.12 17.66
CA ARG A 50 -5.86 15.12 16.60
C ARG A 50 -6.83 14.59 15.56
N LYS A 51 -8.05 15.13 15.56
CA LYS A 51 -9.07 14.90 14.55
C LYS A 51 -8.39 15.06 13.19
N ILE A 52 -8.14 13.95 12.49
CA ILE A 52 -7.53 14.00 11.17
C ILE A 52 -8.55 14.69 10.27
N LYS A 53 -8.19 15.88 9.80
CA LYS A 53 -9.00 16.63 8.84
C LYS A 53 -8.74 16.03 7.46
N SER A 54 -9.78 15.88 6.64
CA SER A 54 -9.62 15.62 5.21
C SER A 54 -8.78 16.75 4.61
N CYS A 55 -7.74 16.41 3.86
CA CYS A 55 -6.97 17.39 3.11
C CYS A 55 -7.59 17.56 1.72
N TYR A 56 -7.65 18.78 1.24
CA TYR A 56 -8.11 19.10 -0.10
C TYR A 56 -7.04 19.90 -0.81
N TRP A 57 -6.84 19.60 -2.07
CA TRP A 57 -5.73 20.08 -2.90
C TRP A 57 -6.32 20.77 -4.13
N PRO A 58 -5.60 21.71 -4.79
CA PRO A 58 -6.00 22.17 -6.10
C PRO A 58 -5.94 21.02 -7.11
N VAL A 59 -6.81 21.02 -8.13
CA VAL A 59 -6.82 19.96 -9.15
C VAL A 59 -5.51 19.90 -9.95
N SER A 60 -4.78 21.02 -10.02
CA SER A 60 -3.46 21.14 -10.66
C SER A 60 -2.33 20.37 -9.97
N GLU A 61 -2.48 20.00 -8.68
CA GLU A 61 -1.50 19.15 -7.99
C GLU A 61 -1.77 17.65 -8.18
N LEU A 62 -2.93 17.24 -8.72
CA LEU A 62 -3.25 15.83 -8.91
C LEU A 62 -2.35 15.19 -9.99
N PRO A 63 -1.75 14.01 -9.74
CA PRO A 63 -0.83 13.39 -10.67
C PRO A 63 -1.54 12.83 -11.91
N GLY A 64 -1.03 13.17 -13.10
CA GLY A 64 -1.47 12.60 -14.36
C GLY A 64 -2.82 13.14 -14.86
N LEU A 65 -3.08 14.43 -14.63
CA LEU A 65 -3.89 15.27 -15.51
C LEU A 65 -2.98 16.04 -16.47
N SER A 66 -3.47 16.25 -17.68
CA SER A 66 -2.90 17.15 -18.70
C SER A 66 -3.42 18.58 -18.56
N SER A 67 -2.75 19.54 -19.23
CA SER A 67 -3.17 20.95 -19.24
C SER A 67 -4.59 21.15 -19.80
N ASP A 68 -5.00 20.31 -20.76
CA ASP A 68 -6.33 20.36 -21.36
C ASP A 68 -7.39 19.85 -20.36
N GLU A 69 -7.11 18.75 -19.65
CA GLU A 69 -7.99 18.19 -18.61
C GLU A 69 -8.14 19.15 -17.41
N LEU A 70 -7.06 19.86 -17.03
CA LEU A 70 -7.13 20.94 -16.03
C LEU A 70 -8.00 22.10 -16.50
N SER A 71 -7.79 22.57 -17.73
CA SER A 71 -8.60 23.64 -18.33
C SER A 71 -10.09 23.25 -18.40
N LEU A 72 -10.41 21.99 -18.70
CA LEU A 72 -11.78 21.47 -18.71
C LEU A 72 -12.42 21.51 -17.31
N LEU A 73 -11.69 21.13 -16.27
CA LEU A 73 -12.16 21.20 -14.87
C LEU A 73 -12.38 22.65 -14.43
N GLU A 74 -11.42 23.54 -14.70
CA GLU A 74 -11.51 24.97 -14.36
C GLU A 74 -12.70 25.64 -15.07
N ASN A 75 -12.90 25.39 -16.38
CA ASN A 75 -14.06 25.87 -17.14
C ASN A 75 -15.39 25.31 -16.62
N ALA A 76 -15.39 24.14 -15.98
CA ALA A 76 -16.57 23.58 -15.33
C ALA A 76 -16.83 24.14 -13.93
N GLY A 77 -15.94 24.98 -13.40
CA GLY A 77 -15.99 25.55 -12.04
C GLY A 77 -15.38 24.65 -10.97
N ILE A 78 -14.44 23.77 -11.33
CA ILE A 78 -13.83 22.79 -10.43
C ILE A 78 -12.34 23.13 -10.28
N GLN A 79 -11.97 23.74 -9.15
CA GLN A 79 -10.59 24.16 -8.88
C GLN A 79 -9.93 23.29 -7.81
N SER A 80 -10.71 22.59 -6.99
CA SER A 80 -10.25 21.74 -5.88
C SER A 80 -10.72 20.28 -5.97
N THR A 81 -9.95 19.38 -5.34
CA THR A 81 -10.36 17.99 -5.14
C THR A 81 -11.64 17.88 -4.31
N GLN A 82 -11.93 18.85 -3.44
CA GLN A 82 -13.18 18.91 -2.67
C GLN A 82 -14.39 19.07 -3.58
N GLU A 83 -14.37 20.07 -4.47
CA GLU A 83 -15.46 20.35 -5.41
C GLU A 83 -15.67 19.19 -6.36
N LEU A 84 -14.59 18.60 -6.87
CA LEU A 84 -14.67 17.42 -7.74
C LEU A 84 -15.39 16.27 -7.03
N LEU A 85 -15.01 15.96 -5.78
CA LEU A 85 -15.66 14.91 -4.98
C LEU A 85 -17.12 15.24 -4.67
N GLN A 86 -17.43 16.48 -4.29
CA GLN A 86 -18.81 16.90 -4.01
C GLN A 86 -19.70 16.74 -5.26
N LEU A 87 -19.24 17.21 -6.42
CA LEU A 87 -19.95 17.06 -7.69
C LEU A 87 -20.06 15.60 -8.12
N THR A 88 -19.10 14.74 -7.79
CA THR A 88 -19.06 13.31 -8.18
C THR A 88 -19.58 12.34 -7.12
N SER A 89 -20.23 12.84 -6.05
CA SER A 89 -20.75 12.05 -4.92
C SER A 89 -21.67 10.87 -5.29
N THR A 90 -22.24 10.86 -6.50
CA THR A 90 -23.07 9.75 -6.99
C THR A 90 -22.68 9.37 -8.42
N SER A 91 -22.87 8.10 -8.79
CA SER A 91 -22.61 7.60 -10.15
C SER A 91 -23.41 8.37 -11.22
N ALA A 92 -24.64 8.79 -10.89
CA ALA A 92 -25.46 9.62 -11.78
C ALA A 92 -24.82 10.99 -12.04
N ASN A 93 -24.24 11.63 -11.01
CA ASN A 93 -23.56 12.90 -11.20
C ASN A 93 -22.21 12.73 -11.91
N GLN A 94 -21.50 11.62 -11.69
CA GLN A 94 -20.29 11.28 -12.48
C GLN A 94 -20.61 11.17 -13.97
N ILE A 95 -21.69 10.47 -14.34
CA ILE A 95 -22.12 10.37 -15.74
C ILE A 95 -22.46 11.75 -16.31
N LYS A 96 -23.24 12.57 -15.59
CA LYS A 96 -23.59 13.94 -16.00
C LYS A 96 -22.35 14.83 -16.19
N LEU A 97 -21.38 14.75 -15.27
CA LEU A 97 -20.16 15.55 -15.34
C LEU A 97 -19.25 15.08 -16.48
N ALA A 98 -19.10 13.77 -16.68
CA ALA A 98 -18.35 13.22 -17.81
C ALA A 98 -18.96 13.65 -19.16
N GLN A 99 -20.30 13.64 -19.27
CA GLN A 99 -21.02 14.17 -20.44
C GLN A 99 -20.81 15.68 -20.63
N LYS A 100 -20.90 16.49 -19.57
CA LYS A 100 -20.66 17.95 -19.61
C LYS A 100 -19.24 18.27 -20.09
N LEU A 101 -18.25 17.51 -19.62
CA LEU A 101 -16.83 17.66 -19.96
C LEU A 101 -16.44 16.98 -21.28
N GLN A 102 -17.34 16.21 -21.90
CA GLN A 102 -17.08 15.38 -23.08
C GLN A 102 -15.92 14.37 -22.92
N ILE A 103 -15.70 13.87 -21.71
CA ILE A 103 -14.66 12.89 -21.38
C ILE A 103 -15.24 11.49 -21.13
N HIS A 104 -14.41 10.47 -21.29
CA HIS A 104 -14.81 9.11 -20.94
C HIS A 104 -14.97 8.95 -19.42
N LEU A 105 -16.02 8.24 -18.98
CA LEU A 105 -16.34 8.06 -17.55
C LEU A 105 -15.17 7.46 -16.74
N GLN A 106 -14.33 6.63 -17.37
CA GLN A 106 -13.12 6.08 -16.74
C GLN A 106 -12.06 7.14 -16.39
N HIS A 107 -11.89 8.19 -17.21
CA HIS A 107 -10.98 9.30 -16.90
C HIS A 107 -11.49 10.09 -15.69
N LEU A 108 -12.79 10.41 -15.66
CA LEU A 108 -13.39 11.05 -14.50
C LEU A 108 -13.26 10.19 -13.24
N SER A 109 -13.57 8.89 -13.33
CA SER A 109 -13.44 7.94 -12.23
C SER A 109 -12.01 7.86 -11.69
N LYS A 110 -10.99 7.94 -12.57
CA LYS A 110 -9.57 8.06 -12.18
C LYS A 110 -9.32 9.33 -11.36
N TRP A 111 -9.79 10.49 -11.79
CA TRP A 111 -9.59 11.75 -11.04
C TRP A 111 -10.33 11.77 -9.70
N VAL A 112 -11.52 11.18 -9.63
CA VAL A 112 -12.29 10.97 -8.39
C VAL A 112 -11.53 10.06 -7.43
N ALA A 113 -10.98 8.95 -7.93
CA ALA A 113 -10.15 8.04 -7.14
C ALA A 113 -8.88 8.72 -6.59
N LEU A 114 -8.16 9.47 -7.44
CA LEU A 114 -6.99 10.25 -7.02
C LEU A 114 -7.37 11.29 -5.95
N SER A 115 -8.49 12.00 -6.15
CA SER A 115 -9.00 13.01 -5.23
C SER A 115 -9.38 12.43 -3.88
N ASP A 116 -10.06 11.28 -3.85
CA ASP A 116 -10.45 10.62 -2.61
C ASP A 116 -9.20 10.14 -1.84
N LEU A 117 -8.27 9.45 -2.51
CA LEU A 117 -7.02 8.99 -1.89
C LEU A 117 -6.16 10.14 -1.34
N ALA A 118 -6.09 11.27 -2.06
CA ALA A 118 -5.33 12.45 -1.64
C ALA A 118 -5.86 13.13 -0.36
N ARG A 119 -7.08 12.79 0.10
CA ARG A 119 -7.64 13.28 1.36
C ARG A 119 -6.86 12.84 2.60
N VAL A 120 -6.15 11.71 2.49
CA VAL A 120 -5.26 11.21 3.54
C VAL A 120 -3.99 12.05 3.54
N GLN A 121 -3.74 12.80 4.63
CA GLN A 121 -2.62 13.75 4.70
C GLN A 121 -1.24 13.10 4.42
N SER A 122 -1.01 11.87 4.87
CA SER A 122 0.26 11.15 4.60
C SER A 122 0.35 10.54 3.21
N VAL A 123 -0.74 10.53 2.43
CA VAL A 123 -0.76 10.14 1.01
C VAL A 123 -0.60 11.39 0.15
N GLY A 124 -1.47 12.38 0.36
CA GLY A 124 -1.53 13.62 -0.42
C GLY A 124 -1.58 13.39 -1.93
N THR A 125 -1.13 14.39 -2.68
CA THR A 125 -0.97 14.35 -4.13
C THR A 125 0.23 13.50 -4.58
N GLN A 126 1.24 13.33 -3.71
CA GLN A 126 2.47 12.59 -3.99
C GLN A 126 2.25 11.07 -4.12
N TYR A 127 1.46 10.46 -3.23
CA TYR A 127 1.28 9.01 -3.20
C TYR A 127 -0.10 8.53 -3.70
N CYS A 128 -1.07 9.42 -3.97
CA CYS A 128 -2.40 8.98 -4.44
C CYS A 128 -2.34 8.25 -5.78
N GLY A 129 -1.51 8.72 -6.72
CA GLY A 129 -1.28 8.04 -8.01
C GLY A 129 -0.63 6.66 -7.85
N LEU A 130 0.35 6.55 -6.97
CA LEU A 130 1.00 5.28 -6.62
C LEU A 130 0.01 4.26 -6.04
N ILE A 131 -0.82 4.69 -5.10
CA ILE A 131 -1.82 3.84 -4.43
C ILE A 131 -2.91 3.40 -5.43
N LEU A 132 -3.31 4.29 -6.34
CA LEU A 132 -4.21 3.97 -7.45
C LEU A 132 -3.62 2.91 -8.39
N HIS A 133 -2.37 3.08 -8.81
CA HIS A 133 -1.65 2.09 -9.63
C HIS A 133 -1.35 0.78 -8.88
N ALA A 134 -1.35 0.78 -7.55
CA ALA A 134 -1.30 -0.42 -6.71
C ALA A 134 -2.67 -1.13 -6.56
N GLY A 135 -3.72 -0.67 -7.26
CA GLY A 135 -5.04 -1.30 -7.32
C GLY A 135 -6.06 -0.80 -6.28
N ILE A 136 -5.72 0.22 -5.50
CA ILE A 136 -6.58 0.79 -4.47
C ILE A 136 -7.23 2.06 -5.01
N THR A 137 -8.54 2.06 -5.26
CA THR A 137 -9.24 3.16 -5.96
C THR A 137 -9.96 4.15 -5.06
N ASN A 138 -9.98 3.95 -3.74
CA ASN A 138 -10.67 4.81 -2.78
C ASN A 138 -10.16 4.59 -1.35
N CYS A 139 -10.44 5.55 -0.46
CA CYS A 139 -10.07 5.49 0.95
C CYS A 139 -10.67 4.28 1.68
N VAL A 140 -11.87 3.82 1.33
CA VAL A 140 -12.49 2.65 1.97
C VAL A 140 -11.70 1.38 1.67
N HIS A 141 -11.22 1.22 0.45
CA HIS A 141 -10.35 0.12 0.07
C HIS A 141 -8.97 0.27 0.76
N LEU A 142 -8.39 1.47 0.81
CA LEU A 142 -7.12 1.74 1.50
C LEU A 142 -7.17 1.41 3.01
N ALA A 143 -8.30 1.72 3.66
CA ALA A 143 -8.53 1.48 5.08
C ALA A 143 -8.72 0.00 5.43
N ASN A 144 -9.22 -0.81 4.49
CA ASN A 144 -9.40 -2.25 4.66
C ASN A 144 -8.24 -3.08 4.04
N ALA A 145 -7.32 -2.45 3.31
CA ALA A 145 -6.23 -3.12 2.65
C ALA A 145 -5.22 -3.69 3.67
N PRO A 146 -4.83 -4.98 3.57
CA PRO A 146 -3.76 -5.53 4.40
C PRO A 146 -2.43 -4.87 4.02
N VAL A 147 -1.85 -4.13 4.98
CA VAL A 147 -0.62 -3.32 4.84
C VAL A 147 0.52 -4.11 4.18
N SER A 148 0.69 -5.38 4.55
CA SER A 148 1.72 -6.27 4.00
C SER A 148 1.56 -6.55 2.49
N ASN A 149 0.33 -6.61 1.98
CA ASN A 149 0.06 -6.77 0.55
C ASN A 149 0.17 -5.42 -0.18
N LEU A 150 -0.32 -4.33 0.41
CA LEU A 150 -0.18 -2.99 -0.16
C LEU A 150 1.29 -2.62 -0.35
N HIS A 151 2.13 -2.82 0.67
CA HIS A 151 3.58 -2.60 0.58
C HIS A 151 4.24 -3.49 -0.49
N LYS A 152 3.86 -4.78 -0.61
CA LYS A 152 4.36 -5.64 -1.70
C LYS A 152 3.95 -5.14 -3.08
N GLN A 153 2.73 -4.63 -3.26
CA GLN A 153 2.25 -4.09 -4.53
C GLN A 153 3.01 -2.81 -4.90
N VAL A 154 3.13 -1.88 -3.95
CA VAL A 154 3.89 -0.64 -4.08
C VAL A 154 5.36 -0.92 -4.39
N MET A 155 6.01 -1.83 -3.66
CA MET A 155 7.41 -2.23 -3.91
C MET A 155 7.60 -2.80 -5.32
N ARG A 156 6.70 -3.68 -5.79
CA ARG A 156 6.75 -4.21 -7.17
C ARG A 156 6.62 -3.10 -8.20
N LEU A 157 5.72 -2.13 -7.96
CA LEU A 157 5.52 -0.99 -8.85
C LEU A 157 6.76 -0.07 -8.88
N TYR A 158 7.36 0.27 -7.74
CA TYR A 158 8.62 1.04 -7.69
C TYR A 158 9.78 0.34 -8.40
N VAL A 159 9.97 -0.97 -8.17
CA VAL A 159 11.01 -1.74 -8.85
C VAL A 159 10.77 -1.77 -10.35
N SER A 160 9.51 -1.91 -10.80
CA SER A 160 9.18 -1.92 -12.23
C SER A 160 9.31 -0.56 -12.91
N MET A 161 8.97 0.54 -12.23
CA MET A 161 8.92 1.89 -12.81
C MET A 161 10.22 2.66 -12.66
N MET A 162 10.91 2.53 -11.51
CA MET A 162 12.06 3.35 -11.13
C MET A 162 13.36 2.55 -10.99
N GLN A 163 13.29 1.22 -10.95
CA GLN A 163 14.40 0.29 -10.64
C GLN A 163 15.14 0.55 -9.31
N ARG A 164 14.66 1.51 -8.50
CA ARG A 164 15.23 1.94 -7.22
C ARG A 164 14.37 1.50 -6.04
N ARG A 165 14.89 0.56 -5.25
CA ARG A 165 14.23 0.04 -4.03
C ARG A 165 14.35 0.99 -2.84
N ASP A 166 15.41 1.80 -2.83
CA ASP A 166 15.76 2.78 -1.81
C ASP A 166 14.76 3.94 -1.70
N LEU A 167 14.01 4.22 -2.78
CA LEU A 167 12.96 5.24 -2.81
C LEU A 167 11.55 4.67 -2.55
N CYS A 168 11.43 3.37 -2.26
CA CYS A 168 10.14 2.77 -1.94
C CYS A 168 9.68 3.26 -0.55
N PRO A 169 8.41 3.70 -0.38
CA PRO A 169 7.87 4.04 0.92
C PRO A 169 7.92 2.83 1.85
N GLY A 170 8.48 3.03 3.05
CA GLY A 170 8.64 1.98 4.06
C GLY A 170 7.30 1.48 4.61
N ILE A 171 7.32 0.31 5.25
CA ILE A 171 6.13 -0.35 5.79
C ILE A 171 5.36 0.53 6.77
N ASP A 172 6.05 1.33 7.58
CA ASP A 172 5.47 2.28 8.55
C ASP A 172 4.64 3.37 7.88
N LEU A 173 5.08 3.88 6.72
CA LEU A 173 4.36 4.88 5.94
C LEU A 173 3.10 4.26 5.31
N VAL A 174 3.20 3.03 4.80
CA VAL A 174 2.03 2.28 4.30
C VAL A 174 1.02 2.00 5.41
N GLN A 175 1.51 1.64 6.61
CA GLN A 175 0.66 1.47 7.79
C GLN A 175 -0.02 2.78 8.19
N GLN A 176 0.71 3.91 8.15
CA GLN A 176 0.15 5.23 8.40
C GLN A 176 -0.96 5.58 7.40
N TRP A 177 -0.81 5.27 6.10
CA TRP A 177 -1.86 5.49 5.10
C TRP A 177 -3.16 4.77 5.46
N THR A 178 -3.08 3.47 5.77
CA THR A 178 -4.25 2.66 6.18
C THR A 178 -4.87 3.18 7.48
N GLN A 179 -4.08 3.50 8.50
CA GLN A 179 -4.58 4.05 9.77
C GLN A 179 -5.27 5.41 9.59
N GLN A 180 -4.68 6.33 8.81
CA GLN A 180 -5.31 7.63 8.56
C GLN A 180 -6.59 7.49 7.73
N ALA A 181 -6.63 6.59 6.74
CA ALA A 181 -7.85 6.30 5.98
C ALA A 181 -8.97 5.75 6.87
N GLN A 182 -8.67 4.82 7.79
CA GLN A 182 -9.62 4.33 8.79
C GLN A 182 -10.18 5.46 9.67
N MET A 183 -9.31 6.36 10.16
CA MET A 183 -9.74 7.50 10.98
C MET A 183 -10.64 8.49 10.21
N LEU A 184 -10.35 8.75 8.93
CA LEU A 184 -11.21 9.59 8.09
C LEU A 184 -12.61 9.00 7.95
N ILE A 185 -12.72 7.72 7.56
CA ILE A 185 -14.00 7.04 7.36
C ILE A 185 -14.81 6.96 8.65
N MET A 186 -14.15 6.69 9.78
CA MET A 186 -14.80 6.68 11.10
C MET A 186 -15.33 8.08 11.46
N GLY A 187 -14.57 9.13 11.17
CA GLY A 187 -14.98 10.52 11.36
C GLY A 187 -16.11 10.98 10.42
N GLU A 188 -16.29 10.33 9.27
CA GLU A 188 -17.41 10.58 8.35
C GLU A 188 -18.68 9.87 8.77
N LYS A 189 -18.59 8.59 9.18
CA LYS A 189 -19.75 7.82 9.67
C LYS A 189 -20.46 8.50 10.84
N GLY A 190 -19.71 9.18 11.72
CA GLY A 190 -20.26 9.94 12.84
C GLY A 190 -21.01 11.23 12.48
N LYS A 191 -21.01 11.69 11.22
CA LYS A 191 -21.72 12.90 10.79
C LYS A 191 -23.08 12.66 10.15
N SER A 192 -23.39 11.43 9.77
CA SER A 192 -24.65 11.08 9.06
C SER A 192 -25.78 10.63 10.00
N GLY A 193 -25.62 10.83 11.31
CA GLY A 193 -26.59 10.43 12.33
C GLY A 193 -26.87 11.56 13.30
N ASN A 194 -27.54 12.62 12.82
CA ASN A 194 -28.25 13.61 13.63
C ASN A 194 -29.30 14.33 12.76
#